data_AF-A0A3B9IRW7-F1
#
_entry.id   AF-A0A3B9IRW7-F1
#
_cell.length_a   1.000
_cell.length_b   1.000
_cell.length_c   1.000
_cell.angle_alpha   90.00
_cell.angle_beta   90.00
_cell.angle_gamma   90.00
#
_symmetry.space_group_name_H-M   'P 1'
#
loop_
_entity.id
_entity.type
_entity.pdbx_description
1 polymer ?
#
loop_
_entity_poly.entity_id
_entity_poly.type
_entity_poly.pdbx_seq_one_letter_code
_entity_poly.pdbx_strand_id
1 'polypeptide(L)'
;MTRRFDRIFAFRPVDTLFFRSGRPFNQSDPGAAEAESLFPPNPPTLVGAVRNALAQALEGPRGGRWSETTAGLLNGGHLRFGAPFLVLNGERLYPAPAALLRLEDENLARARPGEMIETDLGPTCLSEVPEKSKMLTDAWLTASGMTCFLKGRVPAKGDLRLTACLWKSEPRIGIGRDVATRRVEEGALYAPVHIRPAEGLEICVRVQATDPRVAERLAG
;
A
#
# COMPACT_ATOMS: atom_id res chain seq x y z
N MET A 1 -23.55 4.88 -25.57
CA MET A 1 -22.28 5.32 -24.96
C MET A 1 -22.26 4.90 -23.49
N THR A 2 -21.51 3.86 -23.13
CA THR A 2 -21.40 3.39 -21.74
C THR A 2 -20.60 4.41 -20.94
N ARG A 3 -21.24 5.11 -19.99
CA ARG A 3 -20.54 6.02 -19.07
C ARG A 3 -19.51 5.21 -18.28
N ARG A 4 -18.22 5.46 -18.48
CA ARG A 4 -17.16 4.92 -17.62
C ARG A 4 -17.03 5.86 -16.44
N PHE A 5 -17.25 5.34 -15.24
CA PHE A 5 -17.06 6.09 -14.02
C PHE A 5 -15.66 5.83 -13.49
N ASP A 6 -14.93 6.89 -13.13
CA ASP A 6 -13.55 6.85 -12.63
C ASP A 6 -13.47 7.73 -11.36
N ARG A 7 -13.07 7.10 -10.24
CA ARG A 7 -13.03 7.72 -8.92
C ARG A 7 -11.78 7.31 -8.15
N ILE A 8 -11.34 8.17 -7.23
CA ILE A 8 -10.29 7.85 -6.26
C ILE A 8 -10.97 7.66 -4.91
N PHE A 9 -10.77 6.48 -4.32
CA PHE A 9 -11.10 6.23 -2.92
C PHE A 9 -9.89 6.57 -2.06
N ALA A 10 -10.08 7.44 -1.07
CA ALA A 10 -9.07 7.81 -0.09
C ALA A 10 -9.43 7.21 1.27
N PHE A 11 -8.51 6.41 1.82
CA PHE A 11 -8.60 5.85 3.15
C PHE A 11 -7.83 6.76 4.11
N ARG A 12 -8.56 7.40 5.01
CA ARG A 12 -8.03 8.30 6.05
C ARG A 12 -7.93 7.55 7.37
N PRO A 13 -6.73 7.19 7.84
CA PRO A 13 -6.56 6.46 9.09
C PRO A 13 -6.99 7.34 10.28
N VAL A 14 -7.88 6.83 11.12
CA VAL A 14 -8.33 7.53 12.36
C VAL A 14 -7.39 7.24 13.54
N ASP A 15 -6.76 6.07 13.53
CA ASP A 15 -5.72 5.66 14.48
C ASP A 15 -4.73 4.77 13.71
N THR A 16 -4.01 3.90 14.41
CA THR A 16 -3.13 2.91 13.82
C THR A 16 -3.83 1.93 12.88
N LEU A 17 -3.04 1.44 11.93
CA LEU A 17 -3.44 0.41 10.99
C LEU A 17 -2.62 -0.85 11.23
N PHE A 18 -3.25 -1.99 10.99
CA PHE A 18 -2.57 -3.28 11.04
C PHE A 18 -2.93 -4.10 9.80
N PHE A 19 -1.91 -4.40 8.99
CA PHE A 19 -2.02 -5.21 7.79
C PHE A 19 -1.12 -6.44 7.95
N ARG A 20 -1.74 -7.54 8.38
CA ARG A 20 -1.05 -8.79 8.67
C ARG A 20 -0.24 -9.28 7.46
N SER A 21 0.98 -9.76 7.72
CA SER A 21 1.77 -10.50 6.75
C SER A 21 1.29 -11.96 6.61
N GLY A 22 1.81 -12.68 5.62
CA GLY A 22 1.53 -14.12 5.44
C GLY A 22 2.16 -15.03 6.51
N ARG A 23 2.91 -14.48 7.49
CA ARG A 23 3.52 -15.27 8.56
C ARG A 23 2.43 -15.84 9.49
N PRO A 24 2.61 -17.08 9.99
CA PRO A 24 1.74 -17.62 11.02
C PRO A 24 1.60 -16.64 12.19
N PHE A 25 0.37 -16.48 12.68
CA PHE A 25 0.01 -15.63 13.80
C PHE A 25 -0.96 -16.45 14.63
N ASN A 26 -0.40 -17.47 15.29
CA ASN A 26 -1.14 -18.40 16.11
C ASN A 26 -0.77 -18.14 17.57
N GLN A 27 -1.76 -18.17 18.45
CA GLN A 27 -1.62 -17.87 19.88
C GLN A 27 -0.62 -18.80 20.60
N SER A 28 -0.33 -19.97 20.03
CA SER A 28 0.53 -21.00 20.63
C SER A 28 1.97 -21.03 20.11
N ASP A 29 2.38 -20.10 19.24
CA ASP A 29 3.72 -20.09 18.66
C ASP A 29 4.71 -19.28 19.55
N PRO A 30 5.78 -19.89 20.09
CA PRO A 30 6.81 -19.17 20.85
C PRO A 30 7.50 -18.07 20.01
N GLY A 31 7.42 -18.16 18.68
CA GLY A 31 7.89 -17.18 17.70
C GLY A 31 6.86 -16.12 17.32
N ALA A 32 5.69 -16.03 17.98
CA ALA A 32 4.70 -14.95 17.81
C ALA A 32 5.21 -13.55 18.24
N ALA A 33 6.52 -13.42 18.44
CA ALA A 33 7.25 -12.18 18.60
C ALA A 33 7.12 -11.34 17.33
N GLU A 34 6.34 -10.27 17.42
CA GLU A 34 6.31 -9.17 16.46
C GLU A 34 5.76 -9.55 15.08
N ALA A 35 4.44 -9.76 15.02
CA ALA A 35 3.76 -9.71 13.74
C ALA A 35 3.81 -8.28 13.20
N GLU A 36 4.78 -8.01 12.33
CA GLU A 36 4.93 -6.72 11.67
C GLU A 36 3.83 -6.49 10.63
N SER A 37 3.25 -5.29 10.68
CA SER A 37 2.30 -4.83 9.67
C SER A 37 3.02 -4.46 8.37
N LEU A 38 2.48 -4.91 7.24
CA LEU A 38 2.93 -4.50 5.90
C LEU A 38 2.38 -3.11 5.55
N PHE A 39 3.23 -2.17 5.16
CA PHE A 39 2.79 -0.84 4.72
C PHE A 39 3.61 -0.29 3.56
N PRO A 40 2.97 0.27 2.51
CA PRO A 40 1.51 0.33 2.29
C PRO A 40 0.85 -1.06 2.18
N PRO A 41 -0.48 -1.18 2.38
CA PRO A 41 -1.15 -2.47 2.29
C PRO A 41 -1.10 -3.04 0.88
N ASN A 42 -1.16 -4.37 0.80
CA ASN A 42 -1.27 -5.05 -0.49
C ASN A 42 -2.55 -4.61 -1.23
N PRO A 43 -2.53 -4.49 -2.57
CA PRO A 43 -3.69 -4.08 -3.36
C PRO A 43 -5.00 -4.87 -3.04
N PRO A 44 -4.98 -6.20 -2.83
CA PRO A 44 -6.19 -6.95 -2.49
C PRO A 44 -6.90 -6.47 -1.22
N THR A 45 -6.16 -5.95 -0.23
CA THR A 45 -6.75 -5.39 1.00
C THR A 45 -7.62 -4.19 0.68
N LEU A 46 -7.14 -3.28 -0.18
CA LEU A 46 -7.87 -2.09 -0.60
C LEU A 46 -9.04 -2.45 -1.52
N VAL A 47 -8.83 -3.42 -2.43
CA VAL A 47 -9.91 -3.96 -3.28
C VAL A 47 -11.03 -4.53 -2.43
N GLY A 48 -10.69 -5.33 -1.41
CA GLY A 48 -11.66 -5.90 -0.47
C GLY A 48 -12.41 -4.81 0.31
N ALA A 49 -11.69 -3.80 0.81
CA ALA A 49 -12.30 -2.68 1.53
C ALA A 49 -13.29 -1.88 0.66
N VAL A 50 -12.91 -1.54 -0.59
CA VAL A 50 -13.80 -0.85 -1.53
C VAL A 50 -15.01 -1.72 -1.87
N ARG A 51 -14.80 -3.01 -2.20
CA ARG A 51 -15.91 -3.93 -2.50
C ARG A 51 -16.87 -4.05 -1.32
N ASN A 52 -16.35 -4.16 -0.10
CA ASN A 52 -17.18 -4.22 1.10
C ASN A 52 -17.99 -2.93 1.30
N ALA A 53 -17.38 -1.75 1.09
CA ALA A 53 -18.10 -0.48 1.17
C ALA A 53 -19.21 -0.38 0.11
N LEU A 54 -18.92 -0.78 -1.13
CA LEU A 54 -19.92 -0.81 -2.21
C LEU A 54 -21.05 -1.81 -1.93
N ALA A 55 -20.73 -2.99 -1.40
CA ALA A 55 -21.73 -3.98 -1.03
C ALA A 55 -22.66 -3.44 0.07
N GLN A 56 -22.10 -2.80 1.10
CA GLN A 56 -22.89 -2.12 2.14
C GLN A 56 -23.75 -0.99 1.57
N ALA A 57 -23.28 -0.24 0.57
CA ALA A 57 -24.09 0.79 -0.08
C ALA A 57 -25.24 0.22 -0.94
N LEU A 58 -25.09 -1.01 -1.44
CA LEU A 58 -26.10 -1.68 -2.28
C LEU A 58 -27.16 -2.42 -1.45
N GLU A 59 -26.76 -3.13 -0.40
CA GLU A 59 -27.64 -4.00 0.41
C GLU A 59 -27.83 -3.56 1.87
N GLY A 60 -27.08 -2.56 2.33
CA GLY A 60 -27.01 -2.17 3.73
C GLY A 60 -25.92 -2.93 4.52
N PRO A 61 -25.60 -2.45 5.74
CA PRO A 61 -24.63 -3.10 6.61
C PRO A 61 -25.18 -4.44 7.12
N ARG A 62 -24.40 -5.51 6.93
CA ARG A 62 -24.76 -6.86 7.40
C ARG A 62 -23.52 -7.71 7.68
N GLY A 63 -23.67 -8.69 8.56
CA GLY A 63 -22.73 -9.79 8.70
C GLY A 63 -23.03 -10.92 7.71
N GLY A 64 -22.03 -11.73 7.41
CA GLY A 64 -22.18 -12.93 6.58
C GLY A 64 -22.05 -12.68 5.07
N ARG A 65 -22.56 -13.63 4.28
CA ARG A 65 -22.39 -13.65 2.81
C ARG A 65 -23.31 -12.63 2.14
N TRP A 66 -22.81 -11.84 1.19
CA TRP A 66 -23.59 -10.96 0.32
C TRP A 66 -24.51 -11.74 -0.62
N SER A 67 -25.59 -11.11 -1.14
CA SER A 67 -26.43 -11.78 -2.15
C SER A 67 -25.61 -12.17 -3.39
N GLU A 68 -26.05 -13.18 -4.13
CA GLU A 68 -25.39 -13.60 -5.36
C GLU A 68 -25.34 -12.47 -6.40
N THR A 69 -26.37 -11.62 -6.44
CA THR A 69 -26.41 -10.45 -7.31
C THR A 69 -25.29 -9.46 -7.01
N THR A 70 -25.10 -9.08 -5.75
CA THR A 70 -24.03 -8.15 -5.36
C THR A 70 -22.65 -8.78 -5.47
N ALA A 71 -22.51 -10.04 -5.06
CA ALA A 71 -21.26 -10.78 -5.22
C ALA A 71 -20.87 -10.89 -6.70
N GLY A 72 -21.81 -11.21 -7.57
CA GLY A 72 -21.62 -11.27 -9.02
C GLY A 72 -21.26 -9.90 -9.60
N LEU A 73 -21.93 -8.83 -9.17
CA LEU A 73 -21.65 -7.48 -9.64
C LEU A 73 -20.24 -6.99 -9.26
N LEU A 74 -19.82 -7.20 -8.02
CA LEU A 74 -18.55 -6.68 -7.50
C LEU A 74 -17.34 -7.57 -7.84
N ASN A 75 -17.56 -8.86 -8.11
CA ASN A 75 -16.51 -9.81 -8.47
C ASN A 75 -16.50 -10.19 -9.97
N GLY A 76 -17.55 -9.88 -10.72
CA GLY A 76 -17.73 -10.26 -12.13
C GLY A 76 -16.98 -9.40 -13.15
N GLY A 77 -15.91 -8.71 -12.75
CA GLY A 77 -15.07 -7.93 -13.67
C GLY A 77 -15.62 -6.54 -14.06
N HIS A 78 -16.69 -6.08 -13.42
CA HIS A 78 -17.27 -4.74 -13.65
C HIS A 78 -16.50 -3.61 -12.96
N LEU A 79 -15.51 -3.95 -12.13
CA LEU A 79 -14.63 -3.03 -11.43
C LEU A 79 -13.19 -3.23 -11.87
N ARG A 80 -12.49 -2.13 -12.18
CA ARG A 80 -11.05 -2.10 -12.44
C ARG A 80 -10.38 -1.22 -11.41
N PHE A 81 -9.31 -1.73 -10.82
CA PHE A 81 -8.55 -1.03 -9.78
C PHE A 81 -7.20 -0.60 -10.35
N GLY A 82 -6.80 0.64 -10.07
CA GLY A 82 -5.45 1.13 -10.32
C GLY A 82 -4.49 0.70 -9.20
N ALA A 83 -3.20 0.95 -9.43
CA ALA A 83 -2.19 0.78 -8.38
C ALA A 83 -2.51 1.70 -7.18
N PRO A 84 -2.40 1.18 -5.94
CA PRO A 84 -2.46 2.03 -4.76
C PRO A 84 -1.36 3.08 -4.75
N PHE A 85 -1.64 4.23 -4.14
CA PHE A 85 -0.65 5.29 -3.94
C PHE A 85 -0.92 6.02 -2.63
N LEU A 86 0.10 6.68 -2.11
CA LEU A 86 -0.04 7.49 -0.91
C LEU A 86 -0.26 8.96 -1.29
N VAL A 87 -0.99 9.68 -0.44
CA VAL A 87 -1.12 11.14 -0.49
C VAL A 87 -0.81 11.67 0.90
N LEU A 88 0.07 12.67 1.00
CA LEU A 88 0.34 13.37 2.25
C LEU A 88 -0.05 14.84 2.07
N ASN A 89 -1.03 15.33 2.84
CA ASN A 89 -1.48 16.72 2.78
C ASN A 89 -1.82 17.20 1.36
N GLY A 90 -2.47 16.34 0.57
CA GLY A 90 -2.82 16.61 -0.83
C GLY A 90 -1.71 16.37 -1.86
N GLU A 91 -0.47 16.13 -1.42
CA GLU A 91 0.65 15.80 -2.30
C GLU A 91 0.73 14.28 -2.53
N ARG A 92 0.60 13.85 -3.78
CA ARG A 92 0.77 12.43 -4.14
C ARG A 92 2.24 12.01 -4.05
N LEU A 93 2.47 10.87 -3.42
CA LEU A 93 3.77 10.26 -3.27
C LEU A 93 3.88 8.97 -4.09
N TYR A 94 5.11 8.68 -4.50
CA TYR A 94 5.48 7.50 -5.27
C TYR A 94 6.67 6.81 -4.61
N PRO A 95 6.74 5.47 -4.61
CA PRO A 95 7.94 4.80 -4.13
C PRO A 95 9.16 5.25 -4.95
N ALA A 96 10.30 5.46 -4.30
CA ALA A 96 11.53 5.75 -5.02
C ALA A 96 11.84 4.60 -6.01
N PRO A 97 12.09 4.90 -7.30
CA PRO A 97 12.48 3.88 -8.26
C PRO A 97 13.77 3.17 -7.82
N ALA A 98 13.89 1.87 -8.04
CA ALA A 98 15.11 1.11 -7.71
C ALA A 98 16.37 1.65 -8.42
N ALA A 99 16.19 2.30 -9.57
CA ALA A 99 17.26 2.97 -10.30
C ALA A 99 17.61 4.36 -9.75
N LEU A 100 16.92 4.87 -8.72
CA LEU A 100 17.35 6.04 -7.94
C LEU A 100 18.19 5.55 -6.76
N LEU A 101 19.41 6.08 -6.66
CA LEU A 101 20.44 5.58 -5.77
C LEU A 101 20.97 6.69 -4.87
N ARG A 102 21.41 6.30 -3.67
CA ARG A 102 22.07 7.15 -2.68
C ARG A 102 23.56 6.81 -2.69
N LEU A 103 24.41 7.81 -2.85
CA LEU A 103 25.86 7.71 -2.75
C LEU A 103 26.30 7.85 -1.28
N GLU A 104 27.56 7.51 -0.96
CA GLU A 104 28.12 7.65 0.39
C GLU A 104 28.13 9.09 0.94
N ASP A 105 28.17 10.09 0.05
CA ASP A 105 28.12 11.52 0.40
C ASP A 105 26.68 12.06 0.51
N GLU A 106 25.69 11.17 0.61
CA GLU A 106 24.26 11.46 0.64
C GLU A 106 23.71 12.13 -0.64
N ASN A 107 24.50 12.24 -1.71
CA ASN A 107 23.99 12.72 -2.99
C ASN A 107 23.18 11.64 -3.69
N LEU A 108 22.26 12.10 -4.54
CA LEU A 108 21.43 11.22 -5.34
C LEU A 108 22.09 10.99 -6.69
N ALA A 109 22.01 9.75 -7.15
CA ALA A 109 22.43 9.35 -8.47
C ALA A 109 21.37 8.46 -9.09
N ARG A 110 21.51 8.21 -10.40
CA ARG A 110 20.60 7.36 -11.13
C ARG A 110 21.37 6.28 -11.87
N ALA A 111 20.92 5.03 -11.74
CA ALA A 111 21.36 3.94 -12.60
C ALA A 111 20.90 4.20 -14.04
N ARG A 112 21.80 3.96 -14.98
CA ARG A 112 21.54 4.15 -16.42
C ARG A 112 21.73 2.82 -17.15
N PRO A 113 21.04 2.61 -18.28
CA PRO A 113 21.43 1.54 -19.18
C PRO A 113 22.88 1.77 -19.62
N GLY A 114 23.72 0.75 -19.48
CA GLY A 114 25.08 0.75 -20.00
C GLY A 114 25.15 0.35 -21.46
N GLU A 115 26.34 -0.04 -21.89
CA GLU A 115 26.57 -0.56 -23.24
C GLU A 115 25.74 -1.82 -23.53
N MET A 116 25.39 -2.00 -24.79
CA MET A 116 24.70 -3.20 -25.26
C MET A 116 25.66 -4.38 -25.26
N ILE A 117 25.28 -5.45 -24.57
CA ILE A 117 26.03 -6.69 -24.50
C ILE A 117 25.19 -7.85 -25.00
N GLU A 118 25.85 -8.83 -25.61
CA GLU A 118 25.22 -10.09 -25.98
C GLU A 118 25.05 -10.98 -24.74
N THR A 119 23.85 -11.49 -24.55
CA THR A 119 23.50 -12.43 -23.48
C THR A 119 22.73 -13.62 -24.04
N ASP A 120 22.51 -14.64 -23.22
CA ASP A 120 21.65 -15.77 -23.53
C ASP A 120 20.17 -15.37 -23.76
N LEU A 121 19.76 -14.19 -23.28
CA LEU A 121 18.45 -13.58 -23.56
C LEU A 121 18.44 -12.69 -24.80
N GLY A 122 19.56 -12.60 -25.53
CA GLY A 122 19.80 -11.70 -26.65
C GLY A 122 20.49 -10.39 -26.25
N PRO A 123 20.59 -9.42 -27.17
CA PRO A 123 21.24 -8.13 -26.92
C PRO A 123 20.49 -7.34 -25.84
N THR A 124 21.17 -6.96 -24.76
CA THR A 124 20.58 -6.20 -23.65
C THR A 124 21.57 -5.19 -23.07
N CYS A 125 21.05 -4.19 -22.37
CA CYS A 125 21.85 -3.22 -21.63
C CYS A 125 21.76 -3.53 -20.14
N LEU A 126 22.89 -3.91 -19.53
CA LEU A 126 22.96 -4.02 -18.08
C LEU A 126 22.91 -2.63 -17.43
N SER A 127 22.51 -2.57 -16.17
CA SER A 127 22.49 -1.30 -15.44
C SER A 127 23.90 -0.89 -15.06
N GLU A 128 24.32 0.28 -15.51
CA GLU A 128 25.46 1.00 -14.96
C GLU A 128 25.03 1.71 -13.68
N VAL A 129 25.64 1.28 -12.58
CA VAL A 129 25.38 1.75 -11.22
C VAL A 129 26.65 2.43 -10.72
N PRO A 130 26.60 3.68 -10.23
CA PRO A 130 27.75 4.32 -9.61
C PRO A 130 28.32 3.46 -8.48
N GLU A 131 29.65 3.41 -8.38
CA GLU A 131 30.32 2.73 -7.27
C GLU A 131 29.86 3.28 -5.92
N LYS A 132 29.86 2.42 -4.90
CA LYS A 132 29.49 2.77 -3.52
C LYS A 132 28.12 3.46 -3.40
N SER A 133 27.13 2.86 -4.03
CA SER A 133 25.75 3.35 -4.00
C SER A 133 24.77 2.31 -3.46
N LYS A 134 23.64 2.78 -2.92
CA LYS A 134 22.56 1.96 -2.36
C LYS A 134 21.22 2.37 -2.95
N MET A 135 20.33 1.41 -3.15
CA MET A 135 18.94 1.70 -3.53
C MET A 135 18.24 2.46 -2.40
N LEU A 136 17.40 3.45 -2.76
CA LEU A 136 16.54 4.13 -1.80
C LEU A 136 15.30 3.28 -1.51
N THR A 137 15.40 2.35 -0.56
CA THR A 137 14.25 1.54 -0.11
C THR A 137 13.40 2.24 0.96
N ASP A 138 13.92 3.32 1.54
CA ASP A 138 13.36 4.06 2.67
C ASP A 138 12.79 5.43 2.28
N ALA A 139 12.54 5.67 1.00
CA ALA A 139 12.14 6.98 0.50
C ALA A 139 11.05 6.93 -0.57
N TRP A 140 10.35 8.05 -0.65
CA TRP A 140 9.27 8.33 -1.58
C TRP A 140 9.57 9.62 -2.34
N LEU A 141 9.11 9.70 -3.59
CA LEU A 141 9.18 10.89 -4.41
C LEU A 141 7.85 11.62 -4.45
N THR A 142 7.91 12.94 -4.46
CA THR A 142 6.81 13.81 -4.87
C THR A 142 6.47 13.62 -6.35
N ALA A 143 5.35 14.18 -6.80
CA ALA A 143 5.00 14.19 -8.22
C ALA A 143 6.05 14.91 -9.10
N SER A 144 6.65 16.00 -8.60
CA SER A 144 7.75 16.71 -9.27
C SER A 144 8.99 15.83 -9.38
N GLY A 145 9.37 15.18 -8.28
CA GLY A 145 10.51 14.26 -8.24
C GLY A 145 10.35 13.09 -9.19
N MET A 146 9.20 12.42 -9.16
CA MET A 146 8.92 11.31 -10.06
C MET A 146 8.93 11.75 -11.52
N THR A 147 8.35 12.92 -11.83
CA THR A 147 8.38 13.48 -13.20
C THR A 147 9.80 13.80 -13.65
N CYS A 148 10.63 14.39 -12.77
CA CYS A 148 12.04 14.65 -13.02
C CYS A 148 12.79 13.36 -13.34
N PHE A 149 12.58 12.33 -12.53
CA PHE A 149 13.15 11.00 -12.73
C PHE A 149 12.72 10.39 -14.07
N LEU A 150 11.42 10.37 -14.39
CA LEU A 150 10.93 9.81 -15.66
C LEU A 150 11.49 10.53 -16.89
N LYS A 151 11.89 11.81 -16.76
CA LYS A 151 12.56 12.61 -17.81
C LYS A 151 14.07 12.35 -17.96
N GLY A 152 14.62 11.32 -17.34
CA GLY A 152 16.06 11.02 -17.46
C GLY A 152 16.94 11.68 -16.39
N ARG A 153 16.38 12.51 -15.50
CA ARG A 153 17.15 13.37 -14.59
C ARG A 153 17.20 12.80 -13.17
N VAL A 154 18.03 13.41 -12.32
CA VAL A 154 18.10 13.10 -10.88
C VAL A 154 17.22 14.11 -10.13
N PRO A 155 16.24 13.66 -9.32
CA PRO A 155 15.41 14.55 -8.48
C PRO A 155 16.24 15.32 -7.46
N ALA A 156 15.73 16.46 -6.99
CA ALA A 156 16.37 17.20 -5.91
C ALA A 156 16.11 16.52 -4.55
N LYS A 157 16.96 16.75 -3.54
CA LYS A 157 16.72 16.24 -2.18
C LYS A 157 15.36 16.69 -1.61
N GLY A 158 14.89 17.88 -1.98
CA GLY A 158 13.56 18.40 -1.59
C GLY A 158 12.38 17.66 -2.21
N ASP A 159 12.59 16.87 -3.26
CA ASP A 159 11.57 16.00 -3.86
C ASP A 159 11.43 14.65 -3.12
N LEU A 160 12.27 14.38 -2.12
CA LEU A 160 12.22 13.16 -1.32
C LEU A 160 11.38 13.34 -0.05
N ARG A 161 10.70 12.26 0.35
CA ARG A 161 10.09 12.07 1.66
C ARG A 161 10.58 10.74 2.21
N LEU A 162 11.23 10.76 3.37
CA LEU A 162 11.66 9.52 4.02
C LEU A 162 10.45 8.78 4.61
N THR A 163 10.46 7.46 4.55
CA THR A 163 9.41 6.61 5.13
C THR A 163 9.14 6.95 6.60
N ALA A 164 10.18 7.23 7.38
CA ALA A 164 10.07 7.62 8.79
C ALA A 164 9.29 8.94 9.04
N CYS A 165 9.15 9.78 8.02
CA CYS A 165 8.31 10.99 8.06
C CYS A 165 6.85 10.71 7.66
N LEU A 166 6.58 9.56 7.04
CA LEU A 166 5.25 9.18 6.55
C LEU A 166 4.52 8.29 7.54
N TRP A 167 5.20 7.36 8.20
CA TRP A 167 4.62 6.53 9.25
C TRP A 167 5.69 5.96 10.18
N LYS A 168 5.26 5.46 11.33
CA LYS A 168 6.12 4.79 12.32
C LYS A 168 5.53 3.44 12.71
N SER A 169 6.40 2.53 13.13
CA SER A 169 5.98 1.29 13.78
C SER A 169 5.55 1.58 15.23
N GLU A 170 4.44 0.99 15.65
CA GLU A 170 3.91 1.07 17.01
C GLU A 170 3.68 -0.35 17.54
N PRO A 171 4.63 -0.90 18.31
CA PRO A 171 4.44 -2.16 19.02
C PRO A 171 3.29 -2.05 20.01
N ARG A 172 2.40 -3.04 19.99
CA ARG A 172 1.30 -3.17 20.95
C ARG A 172 1.35 -4.56 21.58
N ILE A 173 0.90 -4.65 22.83
CA ILE A 173 0.75 -5.92 23.54
C ILE A 173 -0.71 -6.07 23.93
N GLY A 174 -1.28 -7.23 23.63
CA GLY A 174 -2.63 -7.59 24.03
C GLY A 174 -2.68 -8.96 24.67
N ILE A 175 -3.74 -9.17 25.46
CA ILE A 175 -3.99 -10.40 26.20
C ILE A 175 -5.41 -10.89 25.89
N GLY A 176 -5.56 -12.20 25.71
CA GLY A 176 -6.86 -12.87 25.73
C GLY A 176 -7.37 -12.95 27.17
N ARG A 177 -8.67 -12.72 27.33
CA ARG A 177 -9.32 -12.79 28.64
C ARG A 177 -10.57 -13.63 28.52
N ASP A 178 -10.72 -14.55 29.45
CA ASP A 178 -11.95 -15.30 29.62
C ASP A 178 -13.06 -14.32 30.02
N VAL A 179 -14.13 -14.28 29.23
CA VAL A 179 -15.21 -13.29 29.39
C VAL A 179 -15.96 -13.48 30.71
N ALA A 180 -16.09 -14.73 31.19
CA ALA A 180 -16.84 -15.06 32.40
C ALA A 180 -16.03 -14.79 33.68
N THR A 181 -14.76 -15.19 33.70
CA THR A 181 -13.89 -15.08 34.88
C THR A 181 -13.08 -13.79 34.92
N ARG A 182 -13.01 -13.07 33.79
CA ARG A 182 -12.19 -11.86 33.57
C ARG A 182 -10.69 -12.07 33.76
N ARG A 183 -10.24 -13.32 33.85
CA ARG A 183 -8.84 -13.72 33.99
C ARG A 183 -8.15 -13.81 32.63
N VAL A 184 -6.83 -13.69 32.64
CA VAL A 184 -6.00 -13.94 31.46
C VAL A 184 -6.14 -15.40 31.05
N GLU A 185 -6.41 -15.65 29.78
CA GLU A 185 -6.32 -17.00 29.21
C GLU A 185 -4.85 -17.36 29.05
N GLU A 186 -4.46 -18.50 29.62
CA GLU A 186 -3.08 -18.98 29.56
C GLU A 186 -2.66 -19.19 28.09
N GLY A 187 -1.52 -18.62 27.69
CA GLY A 187 -1.03 -18.65 26.31
C GLY A 187 -1.65 -17.61 25.37
N ALA A 188 -2.59 -16.77 25.81
CA ALA A 188 -3.25 -15.80 24.92
C ALA A 188 -2.56 -14.42 24.85
N LEU A 189 -1.23 -14.38 24.74
CA LEU A 189 -0.47 -13.12 24.55
C LEU A 189 -0.25 -12.85 23.07
N TYR A 190 -0.51 -11.62 22.61
CA TYR A 190 -0.22 -11.20 21.23
C TYR A 190 0.49 -9.85 21.19
N ALA A 191 1.52 -9.73 20.34
CA ALA A 191 2.34 -8.53 20.22
C ALA A 191 2.41 -8.01 18.76
N PRO A 192 1.32 -7.44 18.21
CA PRO A 192 1.32 -6.90 16.86
C PRO A 192 2.07 -5.57 16.79
N VAL A 193 2.84 -5.36 15.73
CA VAL A 193 3.47 -4.08 15.44
C VAL A 193 2.60 -3.35 14.42
N HIS A 194 1.85 -2.38 14.92
CA HIS A 194 0.97 -1.54 14.13
C HIS A 194 1.75 -0.47 13.36
N ILE A 195 1.09 0.14 12.38
CA ILE A 195 1.57 1.33 11.69
C ILE A 195 0.83 2.52 12.27
N ARG A 196 1.55 3.54 12.72
CA ARG A 196 1.02 4.87 12.99
C ARG A 196 1.33 5.81 11.82
N PRO A 197 0.35 6.08 10.95
CA PRO A 197 0.51 7.06 9.87
C PRO A 197 0.77 8.46 10.43
N ALA A 198 1.53 9.27 9.71
CA ALA A 198 1.62 10.70 9.94
C ALA A 198 0.26 11.36 9.70
N GLU A 199 0.02 12.48 10.37
CA GLU A 199 -1.17 13.28 10.15
C GLU A 199 -1.27 13.70 8.67
N GLY A 200 -2.47 13.56 8.10
CA GLY A 200 -2.73 13.86 6.69
C GLY A 200 -2.23 12.82 5.69
N LEU A 201 -1.69 11.68 6.13
CA LEU A 201 -1.37 10.56 5.25
C LEU A 201 -2.64 9.76 4.88
N GLU A 202 -2.88 9.63 3.59
CA GLU A 202 -3.99 8.87 3.02
C GLU A 202 -3.45 7.73 2.15
N ILE A 203 -4.17 6.61 2.15
CA ILE A 203 -3.94 5.52 1.19
C ILE A 203 -5.02 5.64 0.13
N CYS A 204 -4.64 5.72 -1.14
CA CYS A 204 -5.56 5.99 -2.22
C CYS A 204 -5.55 4.87 -3.26
N VAL A 205 -6.72 4.57 -3.84
CA VAL A 205 -6.86 3.65 -4.96
C VAL A 205 -7.83 4.20 -5.99
N ARG A 206 -7.44 4.16 -7.27
CA ARG A 206 -8.32 4.53 -8.38
C ARG A 206 -9.24 3.35 -8.71
N VAL A 207 -10.52 3.60 -8.88
CA VAL A 207 -11.55 2.60 -9.17
C VAL A 207 -12.36 3.06 -10.37
N GLN A 208 -12.45 2.18 -11.37
CA GLN A 208 -13.25 2.38 -12.54
C GLN A 208 -14.38 1.35 -12.58
N ALA A 209 -15.61 1.80 -12.86
CA ALA A 209 -16.77 0.93 -13.02
C ALA A 209 -17.27 0.95 -14.47
N THR A 210 -17.65 -0.24 -14.95
CA THR A 210 -18.26 -0.43 -16.28
C THR A 210 -19.75 -0.75 -16.22
N ASP A 211 -20.25 -1.26 -15.09
CA ASP A 211 -21.69 -1.48 -14.87
C ASP A 211 -22.37 -0.23 -14.28
N PRO A 212 -23.44 0.29 -14.90
CA PRO A 212 -24.17 1.48 -14.46
C PRO A 212 -24.61 1.45 -12.98
N ARG A 213 -25.02 0.28 -12.47
CA ARG A 213 -25.53 0.14 -11.08
C ARG A 213 -24.45 0.40 -10.04
N VAL A 214 -23.20 0.03 -10.35
CA VAL A 214 -22.04 0.32 -9.49
C VAL A 214 -21.59 1.76 -9.67
N ALA A 215 -21.57 2.20 -10.92
CA ALA A 215 -21.19 3.52 -11.34
C ALA A 215 -22.02 4.63 -10.67
N GLU A 216 -23.34 4.47 -10.56
CA GLU A 216 -24.22 5.39 -9.85
C GLU A 216 -23.88 5.50 -8.36
N ARG A 217 -23.51 4.38 -7.73
CA ARG A 217 -23.07 4.35 -6.32
C ARG A 217 -21.68 4.92 -6.10
N LEU A 218 -20.87 5.06 -7.15
CA LEU A 218 -19.58 5.78 -7.11
C LEU A 218 -19.74 7.30 -7.30
N ALA A 219 -20.92 7.76 -7.70
CA ALA A 219 -21.16 9.17 -8.04
C ALA A 219 -21.64 10.01 -6.83
N GLY A 220 -22.31 9.38 -5.86
CA GLY A 220 -22.72 9.98 -4.59
C GLY A 220 -21.73 9.69 -3.48
#